data_AF-A0A3C1PSE9-F1
#
_entry.id   AF-A0A3C1PSE9-F1
#
_cell.length_a   1.000
_cell.length_b   1.000
_cell.length_c   1.000
_cell.angle_alpha   90.00
_cell.angle_beta   90.00
_cell.angle_gamma   90.00
#
_symmetry.space_group_name_H-M   'P 1'
#
loop_
_entity.id
_entity.type
_entity.pdbx_description
1 polymer ?
#
loop_
_entity_poly.entity_id
_entity_poly.type
_entity_poly.pdbx_seq_one_letter_code
_entity_poly.pdbx_strand_id
1 'polypeptide(L)'
;MNSLSQTTFVELMTSKLTLAKSDFDELKVYGVQFDNLVLLEKKLQEYTELEADEHYMVMYKESNHEKRAIKARIMKNIKALKLNLQLKFGKDTAKSILFYIKGIATAGDKELINTIERVLAEINIFDETIKNSPFIIGIAAELAADKPLFIAKADETERNRMLRKDKTEYRNGLKDKIYNEVTTVCEIGKAIWKTRDMKKFQAYVMFPGQGK
;
A
#
# COMPACT_ATOMS: atom_id res chain seq x y z
N MET A 1 13.90 8.70 -15.77
CA MET A 1 15.08 7.90 -15.36
C MET A 1 14.66 6.45 -15.32
N ASN A 2 15.32 5.55 -16.06
CA ASN A 2 15.12 4.11 -15.88
C ASN A 2 15.29 3.80 -14.40
N SER A 3 14.31 3.16 -13.76
CA SER A 3 14.36 2.90 -12.32
C SER A 3 15.51 1.93 -12.04
N LEU A 4 16.65 2.46 -11.57
CA LEU A 4 17.69 1.62 -11.00
C LEU A 4 17.06 0.73 -9.93
N SER A 5 17.40 -0.56 -9.95
CA SER A 5 17.03 -1.48 -8.87
C SER A 5 17.61 -0.95 -7.54
N GLN A 6 17.02 -1.37 -6.42
CA GLN A 6 17.53 -1.00 -5.09
C GLN A 6 19.01 -1.35 -4.95
N THR A 7 19.40 -2.55 -5.38
CA THR A 7 20.78 -3.04 -5.35
C THR A 7 21.72 -2.14 -6.14
N THR A 8 21.41 -1.86 -7.42
CA THR A 8 22.28 -1.02 -8.26
C THR A 8 22.35 0.42 -7.75
N PHE A 9 21.25 0.95 -7.20
CA PHE A 9 21.27 2.26 -6.56
C PHE A 9 22.21 2.27 -5.35
N VAL A 10 22.09 1.28 -4.46
CA VAL A 10 22.94 1.18 -3.25
C VAL A 10 24.40 1.02 -3.61
N GLU A 11 24.73 0.12 -4.55
CA GLU A 11 26.11 -0.09 -5.01
C GLU A 11 26.73 1.20 -5.57
N LEU A 12 25.99 1.93 -6.40
CA LEU A 12 26.44 3.19 -6.97
C LEU A 12 26.69 4.24 -5.88
N MET A 13 25.72 4.45 -4.98
CA MET A 13 25.84 5.44 -3.91
C MET A 13 26.98 5.10 -2.94
N THR A 14 27.13 3.83 -2.56
CA THR A 14 28.24 3.34 -1.72
C THR A 14 29.58 3.59 -2.40
N SER A 15 29.71 3.28 -3.70
CA SER A 15 30.94 3.54 -4.45
C SER A 15 31.34 5.02 -4.42
N LYS A 16 30.37 5.94 -4.62
CA LYS A 16 30.65 7.39 -4.59
C LYS A 16 30.99 7.88 -3.19
N LEU A 17 30.34 7.37 -2.15
CA LEU A 17 30.65 7.72 -0.77
C LEU A 17 32.05 7.25 -0.36
N THR A 18 32.44 6.02 -0.74
CA THR A 18 33.79 5.50 -0.50
C THR A 18 34.85 6.36 -1.19
N LEU A 19 34.60 6.76 -2.44
CA LEU A 19 35.48 7.66 -3.17
C LEU A 19 35.61 9.02 -2.47
N ALA A 20 34.49 9.62 -2.07
CA ALA A 20 34.49 10.91 -1.38
C ALA A 20 35.20 10.86 -0.01
N LYS A 21 35.08 9.75 0.72
CA LYS A 21 35.84 9.55 1.97
C LYS A 21 37.34 9.44 1.70
N SER A 22 37.73 8.79 0.61
CA SER A 22 39.14 8.67 0.22
C SER A 22 39.76 10.01 -0.19
N ASP A 23 39.01 10.88 -0.85
CA ASP A 23 39.45 12.22 -1.29
C ASP A 23 39.00 13.33 -0.32
N PHE A 24 38.75 12.99 0.96
CA PHE A 24 38.15 13.93 1.90
C PHE A 24 39.04 15.17 2.13
N ASP A 25 40.36 15.01 2.11
CA ASP A 25 41.31 16.10 2.34
C ASP A 25 41.23 17.19 1.26
N GLU A 26 40.92 16.82 0.03
CA GLU A 26 40.66 17.77 -1.04
C GLU A 26 39.25 18.35 -0.95
N LEU A 27 38.24 17.52 -0.66
CA LEU A 27 36.84 17.94 -0.58
C LEU A 27 36.55 18.91 0.57
N LYS A 28 37.23 18.77 1.71
CA LYS A 28 37.04 19.63 2.89
C LYS A 28 37.39 21.10 2.61
N VAL A 29 38.33 21.35 1.70
CA VAL A 29 38.72 22.71 1.26
C VAL A 29 37.54 23.43 0.60
N TYR A 30 36.61 22.67 0.02
CA TYR A 30 35.43 23.18 -0.68
C TYR A 30 34.14 23.05 0.16
N GLY A 31 34.28 22.86 1.48
CA GLY A 31 33.16 22.90 2.42
C GLY A 31 32.45 21.57 2.66
N VAL A 32 32.96 20.45 2.12
CA VAL A 32 32.44 19.12 2.48
C VAL A 32 32.87 18.78 3.90
N GLN A 33 31.89 18.50 4.77
CA GLN A 33 32.16 18.07 6.16
C GLN A 33 32.14 16.55 6.26
N PHE A 34 33.05 15.97 7.05
CA PHE A 34 33.12 14.52 7.24
C PHE A 34 31.82 13.97 7.85
N ASP A 35 31.23 14.70 8.80
CA ASP A 35 29.97 14.34 9.45
C ASP A 35 28.81 14.19 8.45
N ASN A 36 28.80 14.98 7.37
CA ASN A 36 27.80 14.85 6.31
C ASN A 36 27.96 13.54 5.53
N LEU A 37 29.20 13.08 5.31
CA LEU A 37 29.47 11.80 4.65
C LEU A 37 29.07 10.62 5.55
N VAL A 38 29.29 10.73 6.86
CA VAL A 38 28.83 9.74 7.85
C VAL A 38 27.30 9.70 7.92
N LEU A 39 26.64 10.85 7.89
CA LEU A 39 25.17 10.93 7.87
C LEU A 39 24.59 10.32 6.60
N LEU A 40 25.22 10.56 5.44
CA LEU A 40 24.85 9.96 4.16
C LEU A 40 24.94 8.43 4.18
N GLU A 41 26.01 7.89 4.79
CA GLU A 41 26.17 6.44 4.96
C GLU A 41 25.06 5.84 5.83
N LYS A 42 24.70 6.51 6.94
CA LYS A 42 23.57 6.09 7.78
C LYS A 42 22.24 6.08 7.01
N LYS A 43 21.96 7.12 6.22
CA LYS A 43 20.77 7.16 5.35
C LYS A 43 20.77 6.03 4.34
N LEU A 44 21.92 5.67 3.78
CA LEU A 44 22.05 4.59 2.81
C LEU A 44 21.84 3.22 3.45
N GLN A 45 22.37 3.01 4.66
CA GLN A 45 22.11 1.82 5.46
C GLN A 45 20.61 1.69 5.76
N GLU A 46 19.99 2.76 6.25
CA GLU A 46 18.55 2.81 6.50
C GLU A 46 17.75 2.46 5.24
N TYR A 47 18.09 3.04 4.08
CA TYR A 47 17.43 2.72 2.81
C TYR A 47 17.58 1.26 2.39
N THR A 48 18.67 0.61 2.78
CA THR A 48 18.93 -0.80 2.49
C THR A 48 18.11 -1.72 3.40
N GLU A 49 17.86 -1.29 4.63
CA GLU A 49 17.03 -2.01 5.61
C GLU A 49 15.52 -1.85 5.34
N LEU A 50 15.11 -0.93 4.45
CA LEU A 50 13.71 -0.79 4.04
C LEU A 50 13.26 -1.94 3.15
N GLU A 51 12.11 -2.52 3.53
CA GLU A 51 11.38 -3.51 2.73
C GLU A 51 10.97 -2.97 1.36
N ALA A 52 10.82 -3.90 0.42
CA ALA A 52 10.43 -3.58 -0.95
C ALA A 52 8.93 -3.18 -1.05
N ASP A 53 8.51 -2.40 -2.07
CA ASP A 53 7.08 -2.06 -2.25
C ASP A 53 6.25 -3.33 -2.50
N GLU A 54 6.86 -4.33 -3.12
CA GLU A 54 6.30 -5.65 -3.37
C GLU A 54 5.85 -6.34 -2.08
N HIS A 55 6.63 -6.20 -0.98
CA HIS A 55 6.28 -6.77 0.32
C HIS A 55 4.94 -6.20 0.82
N TYR A 56 4.83 -4.86 0.85
CA TYR A 56 3.59 -4.19 1.28
C TYR A 56 2.43 -4.41 0.30
N MET A 57 2.73 -4.57 -0.99
CA MET A 57 1.73 -4.91 -2.00
C MET A 57 1.13 -6.30 -1.77
N VAL A 58 1.93 -7.29 -1.35
CA VAL A 58 1.45 -8.62 -0.98
C VAL A 58 0.51 -8.54 0.22
N MET A 59 0.92 -7.86 1.30
CA MET A 59 0.08 -7.68 2.50
C MET A 59 -1.29 -7.07 2.17
N TYR A 60 -1.31 -6.01 1.35
CA TYR A 60 -2.56 -5.38 0.91
C TYR A 60 -3.43 -6.32 0.06
N LYS A 61 -2.81 -7.11 -0.83
CA LYS A 61 -3.54 -8.07 -1.69
C LYS A 61 -4.16 -9.19 -0.87
N GLU A 62 -3.44 -9.71 0.12
CA GLU A 62 -3.93 -10.77 1.03
C GLU A 62 -5.15 -10.27 1.82
N SER A 63 -5.03 -9.13 2.51
CA SER A 63 -6.16 -8.58 3.29
C SER A 63 -7.36 -8.26 2.40
N ASN A 64 -7.13 -7.74 1.20
CA ASN A 64 -8.21 -7.46 0.24
C ASN A 64 -8.84 -8.74 -0.32
N HIS A 65 -8.08 -9.83 -0.50
CA HIS A 65 -8.60 -11.12 -0.93
C HIS A 65 -9.54 -11.71 0.13
N GLU A 66 -9.11 -11.71 1.40
CA GLU A 66 -9.93 -12.18 2.52
C GLU A 66 -11.21 -11.34 2.66
N LYS A 67 -11.10 -10.01 2.58
CA LYS A 67 -12.27 -9.11 2.58
C LYS A 67 -13.25 -9.46 1.45
N ARG A 68 -12.74 -9.72 0.24
CA ARG A 68 -13.57 -10.10 -0.91
C ARG A 68 -14.27 -11.44 -0.71
N ALA A 69 -13.62 -12.41 -0.08
CA ALA A 69 -14.22 -13.70 0.24
C ALA A 69 -15.42 -13.52 1.19
N ILE A 70 -15.27 -12.72 2.25
CA ILE A 70 -16.37 -12.42 3.19
C ILE A 70 -17.48 -11.64 2.48
N LYS A 71 -17.14 -10.62 1.67
CA LYS A 71 -18.11 -9.87 0.86
C LYS A 71 -18.92 -10.79 -0.05
N ALA A 72 -18.29 -11.78 -0.67
CA ALA A 72 -18.97 -12.74 -1.52
C ALA A 72 -19.98 -13.59 -0.74
N ARG A 73 -19.65 -14.04 0.48
CA ARG A 73 -20.58 -14.76 1.36
C ARG A 73 -21.77 -13.91 1.76
N ILE A 74 -21.54 -12.69 2.23
CA ILE A 74 -22.60 -11.73 2.57
C ILE A 74 -23.53 -11.50 1.38
N MET A 75 -22.98 -11.24 0.19
CA MET A 75 -23.77 -11.03 -1.02
C MET A 75 -24.59 -12.27 -1.41
N LYS A 76 -24.01 -13.47 -1.26
CA LYS A 76 -24.72 -14.73 -1.51
C LYS A 76 -25.92 -14.86 -0.57
N ASN A 77 -25.74 -14.58 0.72
CA ASN A 77 -26.79 -14.70 1.73
C ASN A 77 -27.92 -13.70 1.51
N ILE A 78 -27.61 -12.44 1.20
CA ILE A 78 -28.63 -11.42 0.88
C ILE A 78 -29.40 -11.80 -0.39
N LYS A 79 -28.72 -12.32 -1.42
CA LYS A 79 -29.39 -12.80 -2.65
C LYS A 79 -30.28 -14.01 -2.38
N ALA A 80 -29.83 -14.95 -1.56
CA ALA A 80 -30.58 -16.14 -1.18
C ALA A 80 -31.85 -15.77 -0.39
N LEU A 81 -31.73 -14.83 0.56
CA LEU A 81 -32.86 -14.28 1.31
C LEU A 81 -33.89 -13.65 0.37
N LYS A 82 -33.44 -12.77 -0.54
CA LYS A 82 -34.32 -12.14 -1.52
C LYS A 82 -35.04 -13.17 -2.38
N LEU A 83 -34.33 -14.16 -2.92
CA LEU A 83 -34.92 -15.19 -3.77
C LEU A 83 -35.98 -16.00 -2.99
N ASN A 84 -35.68 -16.39 -1.75
CA ASN A 84 -36.62 -17.13 -0.91
C ASN A 84 -37.91 -16.33 -0.66
N LEU A 85 -37.79 -15.04 -0.34
CA LEU A 85 -38.94 -14.16 -0.16
C LEU A 85 -39.74 -13.97 -1.46
N GLN A 86 -39.08 -13.85 -2.61
CA GLN A 86 -39.75 -13.77 -3.92
C GLN A 86 -40.50 -15.05 -4.27
N LEU A 87 -39.96 -16.23 -3.92
CA LEU A 87 -40.63 -17.51 -4.13
C LEU A 87 -41.85 -17.66 -3.21
N LYS A 88 -41.77 -17.19 -1.96
CA LYS A 88 -42.84 -17.31 -0.97
C LYS A 88 -43.99 -16.32 -1.18
N PHE A 89 -43.69 -15.07 -1.56
CA PHE A 89 -44.67 -13.98 -1.62
C PHE A 89 -44.94 -13.46 -3.04
N GLY A 90 -44.15 -13.86 -4.03
CA GLY A 90 -44.17 -13.26 -5.37
C GLY A 90 -43.21 -12.09 -5.49
N LYS A 91 -42.75 -11.82 -6.73
CA LYS A 91 -41.66 -10.88 -7.01
C LYS A 91 -41.99 -9.41 -6.72
N ASP A 92 -43.27 -9.04 -6.82
CA ASP A 92 -43.75 -7.65 -6.77
C ASP A 92 -44.28 -7.25 -5.39
N THR A 93 -44.07 -8.07 -4.36
CA THR A 93 -44.53 -7.75 -3.01
C THR A 93 -43.56 -6.81 -2.28
N ALA A 94 -44.10 -5.94 -1.43
CA ALA A 94 -43.29 -5.04 -0.58
C ALA A 94 -42.22 -5.81 0.23
N LYS A 95 -42.55 -7.02 0.69
CA LYS A 95 -41.65 -7.93 1.43
C LYS A 95 -40.42 -8.36 0.61
N SER A 96 -40.54 -8.58 -0.69
CA SER A 96 -39.39 -8.90 -1.57
C SER A 96 -38.62 -7.68 -2.06
N ILE A 97 -39.29 -6.52 -2.15
CA ILE A 97 -38.69 -5.25 -2.57
C ILE A 97 -37.82 -4.63 -1.47
N LEU A 98 -38.12 -4.89 -0.19
CA LEU A 98 -37.32 -4.42 0.96
C LEU A 98 -35.83 -4.80 0.88
N PHE A 99 -35.51 -5.94 0.27
CA PHE A 99 -34.15 -6.43 0.05
C PHE A 99 -33.63 -6.11 -1.35
N TYR A 100 -34.35 -5.27 -2.10
CA TYR A 100 -33.85 -4.70 -3.35
C TYR A 100 -32.81 -3.64 -3.03
N ILE A 101 -31.55 -4.06 -3.09
CA ILE A 101 -30.41 -3.17 -2.91
C ILE A 101 -29.83 -2.94 -4.29
N LYS A 102 -30.32 -1.87 -4.92
CA LYS A 102 -29.81 -1.40 -6.20
C LYS A 102 -28.30 -1.19 -6.04
N GLY A 103 -27.51 -1.84 -6.88
CA GLY A 103 -26.06 -1.69 -6.84
C GLY A 103 -25.36 -2.41 -5.69
N ILE A 104 -25.95 -3.40 -5.02
CA ILE A 104 -25.24 -4.15 -3.95
C ILE A 104 -23.91 -4.77 -4.42
N ALA A 105 -23.82 -5.14 -5.71
CA ALA A 105 -22.60 -5.65 -6.31
C ALA A 105 -21.49 -4.58 -6.40
N THR A 106 -21.88 -3.32 -6.54
CA THR A 106 -20.99 -2.15 -6.61
C THR A 106 -20.90 -1.38 -5.30
N ALA A 107 -21.59 -1.84 -4.25
CA ALA A 107 -21.67 -1.14 -2.97
C ALA A 107 -20.29 -1.04 -2.32
N GLY A 108 -20.00 0.14 -1.79
CA GLY A 108 -18.82 0.38 -0.95
C GLY A 108 -18.89 -0.40 0.37
N ASP A 109 -17.79 -0.46 1.10
CA ASP A 109 -17.71 -1.25 2.34
C ASP A 109 -18.71 -0.73 3.40
N LYS A 110 -18.83 0.60 3.56
CA LYS A 110 -19.82 1.22 4.46
C LYS A 110 -21.27 0.93 4.06
N GLU A 111 -21.57 1.02 2.77
CA GLU A 111 -22.91 0.76 2.25
C GLU A 111 -23.32 -0.71 2.47
N LEU A 112 -22.36 -1.64 2.35
CA LEU A 112 -22.58 -3.04 2.63
C LEU A 112 -22.83 -3.29 4.11
N ILE A 113 -22.09 -2.64 5.01
CA ILE A 113 -22.32 -2.74 6.47
C ILE A 113 -23.73 -2.26 6.84
N ASN A 114 -24.11 -1.06 6.41
CA ASN A 114 -25.45 -0.51 6.65
C ASN A 114 -26.54 -1.39 6.05
N THR A 115 -26.26 -2.00 4.89
CA THR A 115 -27.12 -2.98 4.26
C THR A 115 -27.35 -4.19 5.16
N ILE A 116 -26.30 -4.79 5.73
CA ILE A 116 -26.43 -5.95 6.62
C ILE A 116 -27.26 -5.60 7.85
N GLU A 117 -27.00 -4.43 8.46
CA GLU A 117 -27.76 -3.95 9.61
C GLU A 117 -29.24 -3.80 9.31
N ARG A 118 -29.57 -3.16 8.18
CA ARG A 118 -30.95 -3.04 7.71
C ARG A 118 -31.57 -4.42 7.48
N VAL A 119 -30.86 -5.34 6.81
CA VAL A 119 -31.38 -6.70 6.56
C VAL A 119 -31.69 -7.42 7.87
N LEU A 120 -30.79 -7.37 8.86
CA LEU A 120 -31.01 -7.98 10.17
C LEU A 120 -32.17 -7.32 10.93
N ALA A 121 -32.32 -6.00 10.84
CA ALA A 121 -33.44 -5.28 11.44
C ALA A 121 -34.78 -5.68 10.80
N GLU A 122 -34.85 -5.74 9.47
CA GLU A 122 -36.07 -6.12 8.74
C GLU A 122 -36.51 -7.57 9.02
N ILE A 123 -35.55 -8.49 9.17
CA ILE A 123 -35.86 -9.88 9.55
C ILE A 123 -36.62 -9.94 10.88
N ASN A 124 -36.31 -9.06 11.84
CA ASN A 124 -36.97 -9.03 13.14
C ASN A 124 -38.41 -8.50 13.09
N ILE A 125 -38.79 -7.79 12.02
CA ILE A 125 -40.12 -7.20 11.83
C ILE A 125 -41.05 -8.16 11.07
N PHE A 126 -40.51 -9.23 10.49
CA PHE A 126 -41.33 -10.24 9.83
C PHE A 126 -42.30 -10.96 10.77
N ASP A 127 -43.38 -11.48 10.19
CA ASP A 127 -44.29 -12.37 10.90
C ASP A 127 -43.54 -13.60 11.47
N GLU A 128 -44.04 -14.13 12.59
CA GLU A 128 -43.41 -15.24 13.32
C GLU A 128 -43.21 -16.48 12.43
N THR A 129 -44.07 -16.70 11.43
CA THR A 129 -43.95 -17.84 10.52
C THR A 129 -42.76 -17.73 9.56
N ILE A 130 -42.39 -16.52 9.13
CA ILE A 130 -41.20 -16.28 8.31
C ILE A 130 -39.97 -16.20 9.20
N LYS A 131 -40.05 -15.41 10.27
CA LYS A 131 -38.93 -15.15 11.18
C LYS A 131 -38.40 -16.44 11.80
N ASN A 132 -39.28 -17.36 12.16
CA ASN A 132 -38.90 -18.66 12.75
C ASN A 132 -38.59 -19.74 11.70
N SER A 133 -38.56 -19.40 10.41
CA SER A 133 -38.12 -20.34 9.39
C SER A 133 -36.64 -20.69 9.61
N PRO A 134 -36.26 -21.98 9.65
CA PRO A 134 -34.87 -22.40 9.82
C PRO A 134 -33.92 -21.76 8.81
N PHE A 135 -34.39 -21.53 7.58
CA PHE A 135 -33.62 -20.86 6.53
C PHE A 135 -33.32 -19.39 6.85
N ILE A 136 -34.32 -18.65 7.34
CA ILE A 136 -34.19 -17.22 7.69
C ILE A 136 -33.29 -17.07 8.91
N ILE A 137 -33.47 -17.91 9.93
CA ILE A 137 -32.63 -17.94 11.13
C ILE A 137 -31.17 -18.21 10.74
N GLY A 138 -30.92 -19.21 9.87
CA GLY A 138 -29.58 -19.55 9.40
C GLY A 138 -28.89 -18.38 8.70
N ILE A 139 -29.58 -17.74 7.75
CA ILE A 139 -29.06 -16.55 7.06
C ILE A 139 -28.78 -15.40 8.03
N ALA A 140 -29.69 -15.13 8.97
CA ALA A 140 -29.51 -14.06 9.94
C ALA A 140 -28.29 -14.31 10.83
N ALA A 141 -28.10 -15.54 11.30
CA ALA A 141 -26.94 -15.93 12.10
C ALA A 141 -25.63 -15.79 11.31
N GLU A 142 -25.59 -16.24 10.05
CA GLU A 142 -24.43 -16.10 9.19
C GLU A 142 -24.09 -14.63 8.91
N LEU A 143 -25.09 -13.79 8.62
CA LEU A 143 -24.89 -12.35 8.41
C LEU A 143 -24.40 -11.65 9.68
N ALA A 144 -24.93 -12.03 10.84
CA ALA A 144 -24.49 -11.50 12.14
C ALA A 144 -23.05 -11.90 12.47
N ALA A 145 -22.61 -13.10 12.07
CA ALA A 145 -21.24 -13.57 12.23
C ALA A 145 -20.26 -12.96 11.21
N ASP A 146 -20.67 -12.83 9.94
CA ASP A 146 -19.82 -12.29 8.88
C ASP A 146 -19.64 -10.76 8.98
N LYS A 147 -20.59 -10.02 9.55
CA LYS A 147 -20.50 -8.55 9.72
C LYS A 147 -19.24 -8.10 10.47
N PRO A 148 -18.96 -8.54 11.71
CA PRO A 148 -17.76 -8.10 12.44
C PRO A 148 -16.47 -8.53 11.74
N LEU A 149 -16.46 -9.70 11.09
CA LEU A 149 -15.31 -10.17 10.31
C LEU A 149 -15.05 -9.26 9.10
N PHE A 150 -16.12 -8.86 8.40
CA PHE A 150 -16.02 -7.95 7.26
C PHE A 150 -15.48 -6.58 7.68
N ILE A 151 -15.97 -6.02 8.80
CA ILE A 151 -15.49 -4.74 9.35
C ILE A 151 -14.00 -4.84 9.66
N ALA A 152 -13.58 -5.86 10.42
CA ALA A 152 -12.18 -6.04 10.78
C ALA A 152 -11.26 -6.14 9.54
N LYS A 153 -11.68 -6.88 8.50
CA LYS A 153 -10.92 -7.01 7.25
C LYS A 153 -10.96 -5.77 6.36
N ALA A 154 -12.04 -4.98 6.41
CA ALA A 154 -12.10 -3.68 5.76
C ALA A 154 -11.09 -2.70 6.38
N ASP A 155 -11.05 -2.63 7.70
CA ASP A 155 -10.13 -1.78 8.45
C ASP A 155 -8.67 -2.21 8.24
N GLU A 156 -8.39 -3.52 8.27
CA GLU A 156 -7.07 -4.07 7.99
C GLU A 156 -6.62 -3.76 6.55
N THR A 157 -7.52 -3.87 5.57
CA THR A 157 -7.21 -3.55 4.17
C THR A 157 -6.85 -2.08 4.00
N GLU A 158 -7.59 -1.17 4.64
CA GLU A 158 -7.29 0.26 4.57
C GLU A 158 -5.98 0.59 5.31
N ARG A 159 -5.73 -0.04 6.47
CA ARG A 159 -4.46 0.09 7.19
C ARG A 159 -3.27 -0.36 6.35
N ASN A 160 -3.35 -1.51 5.69
CA ASN A 160 -2.28 -2.03 4.82
C ASN A 160 -2.08 -1.14 3.58
N ARG A 161 -3.16 -0.58 3.04
CA ARG A 161 -3.09 0.39 1.93
C ARG A 161 -2.35 1.66 2.34
N MET A 162 -2.69 2.22 3.50
CA MET A 162 -2.04 3.41 4.05
C MET A 162 -0.58 3.13 4.39
N LEU A 163 -0.29 2.01 5.06
CA LEU A 163 1.08 1.58 5.36
C LEU A 163 1.95 1.49 4.10
N ARG A 164 1.43 0.86 3.03
CA ARG A 164 2.14 0.80 1.75
C ARG A 164 2.43 2.19 1.21
N LYS A 165 1.43 3.07 1.18
CA LYS A 165 1.58 4.45 0.69
C LYS A 165 2.69 5.16 1.47
N ASP A 166 2.60 5.16 2.80
CA ASP A 166 3.54 5.86 3.68
C ASP A 166 4.96 5.31 3.52
N LYS A 167 5.13 3.99 3.42
CA LYS A 167 6.44 3.35 3.25
C LYS A 167 7.04 3.62 1.88
N THR A 168 6.23 3.64 0.83
CA THR A 168 6.69 3.97 -0.53
C THR A 168 7.06 5.44 -0.65
N GLU A 169 6.29 6.35 -0.06
CA GLU A 169 6.64 7.77 0.01
C GLU A 169 7.92 8.00 0.82
N TYR A 170 8.06 7.34 1.97
CA TYR A 170 9.27 7.41 2.80
C TYR A 170 10.51 6.94 2.04
N ARG A 171 10.42 5.76 1.42
CA ARG A 171 11.50 5.15 0.65
C ARG A 171 11.95 6.03 -0.52
N ASN A 172 11.00 6.57 -1.28
CA ASN A 172 11.30 7.47 -2.38
C ASN A 172 11.93 8.77 -1.90
N GLY A 173 11.39 9.36 -0.83
CA GLY A 173 11.96 10.57 -0.22
C GLY A 173 13.39 10.36 0.28
N LEU A 174 13.69 9.20 0.87
CA LEU A 174 15.04 8.85 1.31
C LEU A 174 15.99 8.64 0.12
N LYS A 175 15.53 7.92 -0.91
CA LYS A 175 16.27 7.74 -2.17
C LYS A 175 16.65 9.06 -2.82
N ASP A 176 15.70 9.98 -2.94
CA ASP A 176 15.91 11.29 -3.56
C ASP A 176 16.86 12.16 -2.74
N LYS A 177 16.75 12.13 -1.41
CA LYS A 177 17.70 12.83 -0.51
C LYS A 177 19.13 12.31 -0.68
N ILE A 178 19.31 10.99 -0.62
CA ILE A 178 20.63 10.35 -0.82
C ILE A 178 21.19 10.74 -2.20
N TYR A 179 20.37 10.62 -3.24
CA TYR A 179 20.77 10.94 -4.60
C TYR A 179 21.25 12.38 -4.73
N ASN A 180 20.47 13.35 -4.21
CA ASN A 180 20.81 14.76 -4.31
C ASN A 180 22.09 15.09 -3.54
N GLU A 181 22.23 14.60 -2.30
CA GLU A 181 23.40 14.86 -1.47
C GLU A 181 24.67 14.22 -2.07
N VAL A 182 24.61 12.98 -2.56
CA VAL A 182 25.73 12.34 -3.26
C VAL A 182 26.05 13.07 -4.57
N THR A 183 25.04 13.53 -5.30
CA THR A 183 25.24 14.33 -6.53
C THR A 183 26.02 15.59 -6.20
N THR A 184 25.66 16.32 -5.15
CA THR A 184 26.37 17.54 -4.74
C THR A 184 27.84 17.24 -4.44
N VAL A 185 28.13 16.18 -3.67
CA VAL A 185 29.52 15.76 -3.41
C VAL A 185 30.25 15.42 -4.71
N CYS A 186 29.58 14.73 -5.64
CA CYS A 186 30.16 14.38 -6.94
C CYS A 186 30.43 15.60 -7.83
N GLU A 187 29.56 16.60 -7.83
CA GLU A 187 29.78 17.85 -8.56
C GLU A 187 31.00 18.61 -8.03
N ILE A 188 31.16 18.66 -6.70
CA ILE A 188 32.35 19.26 -6.07
C ILE A 188 33.60 18.47 -6.49
N GLY A 189 33.58 17.14 -6.37
CA GLY A 189 34.69 16.29 -6.81
C GLY A 189 35.05 16.49 -8.28
N LYS A 190 34.06 16.53 -9.18
CA LYS A 190 34.27 16.84 -10.60
C LYS A 190 34.93 18.20 -10.80
N ALA A 191 34.48 19.23 -10.09
CA ALA A 191 35.07 20.57 -10.21
C ALA A 191 36.55 20.60 -9.77
N ILE A 192 36.91 19.87 -8.71
CA ILE A 192 38.30 19.76 -8.23
C ILE A 192 39.18 19.05 -9.26
N TRP A 193 38.72 17.91 -9.79
CA TRP A 193 39.55 17.01 -10.58
C TRP A 193 39.58 17.32 -12.08
N LYS A 194 38.64 18.13 -12.59
CA LYS A 194 38.46 18.43 -14.03
C LYS A 194 39.76 18.80 -14.76
N THR A 195 40.66 19.54 -14.13
CA THR A 195 41.93 19.99 -14.71
C THR A 195 43.16 19.37 -14.06
N ARG A 196 42.98 18.55 -13.01
CA ARG A 196 44.05 17.98 -12.20
C ARG A 196 44.29 16.49 -12.48
N ASP A 197 43.22 15.72 -12.54
CA ASP A 197 43.27 14.27 -12.74
C ASP A 197 41.98 13.81 -13.43
N MET A 198 42.09 13.50 -14.72
CA MET A 198 40.94 13.08 -15.52
C MET A 198 40.39 11.71 -15.09
N LYS A 199 41.21 10.82 -14.52
CA LYS A 199 40.76 9.54 -14.00
C LYS A 199 39.89 9.74 -12.76
N LYS A 200 40.32 10.59 -11.83
CA LYS A 200 39.49 10.97 -10.67
C LYS A 200 38.23 11.71 -11.10
N PHE A 201 38.31 12.62 -12.07
CA PHE A 201 37.13 13.29 -12.63
C PHE A 201 36.08 12.27 -13.11
N GLN A 202 36.49 11.29 -13.92
CA GLN A 202 35.60 10.24 -14.41
C GLN A 202 35.03 9.37 -13.27
N ALA A 203 35.80 9.16 -12.20
CA ALA A 203 35.33 8.43 -11.02
C ALA A 203 34.17 9.15 -10.29
N TYR A 204 34.05 10.48 -10.39
CA TYR A 204 32.92 11.25 -9.85
C TYR A 204 31.73 11.39 -10.81
N VAL A 205 31.83 10.92 -12.05
CA VAL A 205 30.68 10.90 -12.97
C VAL A 205 29.70 9.82 -12.51
N MET A 206 28.44 10.19 -12.25
CA MET A 206 27.41 9.26 -11.78
C MET A 206 26.76 8.46 -12.92
N PHE A 207 26.56 9.07 -14.10
CA PHE A 207 25.99 8.40 -15.27
C PHE A 207 26.76 8.73 -16.56
N PRO A 208 26.96 7.73 -17.44
CA PRO A 208 27.56 7.97 -18.75
C PRO A 208 26.69 8.95 -19.54
N GLY A 209 27.27 10.09 -19.92
CA GLY A 209 26.57 11.19 -20.62
C GLY A 209 26.56 12.54 -19.87
N GLN A 210 26.84 12.56 -18.56
CA GLN A 210 26.94 13.82 -17.76
C GLN A 210 28.32 14.51 -17.85
N GLY A 211 29.16 14.14 -18.82
CA GLY A 211 30.55 14.58 -18.96
C GLY A 211 30.88 15.21 -20.31
N LYS A 212 29.89 15.76 -21.02
CA LYS A 212 30.08 16.57 -22.23
C LYS A 212 30.00 18.05 -21.88
#